data_AF-A0AAN8BAI8-F1
#
_entry.id   AF-A0AAN8BAI8-F1
#
_cell.length_a   1.000
_cell.length_b   1.000
_cell.length_c   1.000
_cell.angle_alpha   90.00
_cell.angle_beta   90.00
_cell.angle_gamma   90.00
#
_symmetry.space_group_name_H-M   'P 1'
#
loop_
_entity.id
_entity.type
_entity.pdbx_description
1 polymer ?
#
loop_
_entity_poly.entity_id
_entity_poly.type
_entity_poly.pdbx_seq_one_letter_code
_entity_poly.pdbx_strand_id
1 'polypeptide(L)'
;MIPKIALCSQTLRSNSGFSRYFKLLQRPWTHHPALPAASRGIHVDSPPIIPSLITSYAHGTSTTSLLHSTVGDSLLRTVERFPDREAVAFLQDGVRKTFAQLQKDVDQAAAGLLALGLQKGDRLGMWGPNTYEWILFQFATARAGIILVSVNPAYQLKEVEFTLRKVGCKAIVCPTEFRTQKYCDMLRQICPEIETSTPGDIRSARLPDLRSVIVVGRRQPGMFLLEDVMQAGSSQYMQQLQDLQRKLSFDDPINIQFTSGTTGAPKGATLSHHNIVNNAYSVGKRVGYTWRPHTRICLPVPLYHCFGSVGGGICMAVHGVSVVFPSAGYDGKANLAAMESERCTFIYGTPTMYVDMLFQPDLAKYDLSSIEAGIMAGSPCPQELVKKVISVMNVKEITPVTWTGSSSASPVERHKMDSQMKHRPHDLDSVY
;
A
#
# COMPACT_ATOMS: atom_id res chain seq x y z
N MET A 1 45.21 13.47 7.42
CA MET A 1 45.51 14.71 6.67
C MET A 1 44.17 15.42 6.45
N ILE A 2 44.02 16.61 7.04
CA ILE A 2 42.79 17.44 7.17
C ILE A 2 42.73 18.37 5.92
N PRO A 3 41.55 18.83 5.42
CA PRO A 3 40.93 20.05 5.97
C PRO A 3 39.42 19.95 6.28
N LYS A 4 39.08 20.47 7.47
CA LYS A 4 37.79 21.07 7.84
C LYS A 4 37.76 22.49 7.28
N ILE A 5 36.59 22.97 6.84
CA ILE A 5 36.28 24.40 6.85
C ILE A 5 34.90 24.60 7.51
N ALA A 6 34.92 25.36 8.59
CA ALA A 6 33.79 25.90 9.32
C ALA A 6 33.53 27.35 8.87
N LEU A 7 32.31 27.83 9.01
CA LEU A 7 31.90 29.25 9.15
C LEU A 7 30.44 29.22 9.61
N CYS A 8 30.16 29.30 10.92
CA CYS A 8 30.11 30.49 11.78
C CYS A 8 29.02 31.50 11.38
N SER A 9 28.00 31.54 12.23
CA SER A 9 26.90 32.49 12.32
C SER A 9 27.38 33.89 12.71
N GLN A 10 26.76 34.94 12.16
CA GLN A 10 26.60 36.21 12.88
C GLN A 10 25.33 36.98 12.45
N THR A 11 24.71 37.50 13.50
CA THR A 11 23.50 38.30 13.73
C THR A 11 23.35 39.64 13.01
N LEU A 12 22.07 39.97 12.72
CA LEU A 12 21.34 41.24 12.90
C LEU A 12 22.07 42.59 12.66
N ARG A 13 21.50 43.41 11.76
CA ARG A 13 21.08 44.79 12.08
C ARG A 13 20.11 45.38 11.05
N SER A 14 19.20 46.18 11.60
CA SER A 14 18.11 46.95 11.03
C SER A 14 18.52 48.03 10.04
N ASN A 15 17.64 48.35 9.09
CA ASN A 15 17.33 49.75 8.79
C ASN A 15 15.92 49.95 8.22
N SER A 16 15.30 50.98 8.76
CA SER A 16 13.93 51.46 8.59
C SER A 16 13.69 52.27 7.32
N GLY A 17 12.44 52.30 6.86
CA GLY A 17 11.85 53.46 6.19
C GLY A 17 11.10 53.13 4.90
N PHE A 18 9.77 53.03 4.95
CA PHE A 18 8.87 54.05 4.40
C PHE A 18 7.40 53.64 4.59
N SER A 19 6.69 54.48 5.32
CA SER A 19 5.23 54.48 5.50
C SER A 19 4.61 55.36 4.43
N ARG A 20 3.47 54.93 3.84
CA ARG A 20 2.25 55.73 3.58
C ARG A 20 1.37 55.01 2.55
N TYR A 21 0.15 54.65 2.94
CA TYR A 21 -1.12 55.07 2.33
C TYR A 21 -2.26 54.20 2.89
N PHE A 22 -2.99 54.76 3.87
CA PHE A 22 -4.27 54.26 4.34
C PHE A 22 -5.15 55.48 4.61
N LYS A 23 -6.31 55.55 3.94
CA LYS A 23 -7.62 56.07 4.40
C LYS A 23 -8.49 56.55 3.22
N LEU A 24 -9.81 56.51 3.47
CA LEU A 24 -10.99 56.90 2.66
C LEU A 24 -11.68 55.66 2.03
N LEU A 25 -12.90 55.25 2.39
CA LEU A 25 -14.07 55.95 2.95
C LEU A 25 -14.93 55.01 3.83
N GLN A 26 -15.41 55.53 4.96
CA GLN A 26 -16.60 55.06 5.67
C GLN A 26 -17.79 55.94 5.26
N ARG A 27 -18.97 55.36 5.01
CA ARG A 27 -20.28 56.02 5.21
C ARG A 27 -21.38 55.02 5.62
N PRO A 28 -22.41 55.46 6.37
CA PRO A 28 -23.28 54.58 7.15
C PRO A 28 -24.75 54.50 6.65
N TRP A 29 -25.39 53.36 6.97
CA TRP A 29 -26.82 53.10 7.26
C TRP A 29 -27.89 53.16 6.14
N THR A 30 -28.71 52.09 6.07
CA THR A 30 -30.17 52.13 6.33
C THR A 30 -30.76 50.71 6.39
N HIS A 31 -31.56 50.44 7.42
CA HIS A 31 -32.38 49.24 7.58
C HIS A 31 -33.73 49.43 6.86
N HIS A 32 -34.22 48.38 6.18
CA HIS A 32 -35.66 48.15 6.01
C HIS A 32 -35.98 46.65 6.20
N PRO A 33 -37.14 46.30 6.81
CA PRO A 33 -37.48 44.94 7.22
C PRO A 33 -38.44 44.22 6.26
N ALA A 34 -38.51 42.89 6.45
CA ALA A 34 -39.58 41.95 6.09
C ALA A 34 -39.41 41.06 4.83
N LEU A 35 -39.36 39.74 5.11
CA LEU A 35 -39.88 38.54 4.39
C LEU A 35 -38.86 37.37 4.35
N PRO A 36 -39.30 36.08 4.31
CA PRO A 36 -39.32 35.20 5.48
C PRO A 36 -38.23 34.11 5.47
N ALA A 37 -38.03 33.49 6.64
CA ALA A 37 -37.08 32.42 6.90
C ALA A 37 -37.22 31.21 5.95
N ALA A 38 -36.24 31.03 5.06
CA ALA A 38 -35.95 29.76 4.40
C ALA A 38 -34.50 29.73 3.87
N SER A 39 -33.53 29.88 4.77
CA SER A 39 -32.15 29.44 4.51
C SER A 39 -31.71 28.64 5.73
N ARG A 40 -31.98 27.34 5.69
CA ARG A 40 -31.35 26.40 6.64
C ARG A 40 -29.87 26.33 6.28
N GLY A 41 -29.10 27.26 6.84
CA GLY A 41 -27.67 27.15 6.95
C GLY A 41 -27.32 25.83 7.65
N ILE A 42 -26.22 25.23 7.23
CA ILE A 42 -25.64 24.08 7.89
C ILE A 42 -25.34 24.50 9.34
N HIS A 43 -26.09 23.93 10.29
CA HIS A 43 -25.87 24.13 11.71
C HIS A 43 -24.56 23.42 12.05
N VAL A 44 -23.49 24.20 12.21
CA VAL A 44 -22.29 23.73 12.90
C VAL A 44 -22.54 24.12 14.36
N ASP A 45 -22.80 23.15 15.24
CA ASP A 45 -23.13 23.41 16.66
C ASP A 45 -22.01 24.11 17.45
N SER A 46 -20.90 24.47 16.80
CA SER A 46 -19.91 25.41 17.33
C SER A 46 -19.14 26.08 16.19
N PRO A 47 -18.69 27.34 16.36
CA PRO A 47 -17.72 27.95 15.44
C PRO A 47 -16.45 27.10 15.38
N PRO A 48 -15.66 27.15 14.29
CA PRO A 48 -14.40 26.42 14.19
C PRO A 48 -13.50 26.81 15.36
N ILE A 49 -13.32 25.87 16.29
CA ILE A 49 -12.38 26.01 17.39
C ILE A 49 -11.00 26.09 16.74
N ILE A 50 -10.36 27.27 16.78
CA ILE A 50 -8.92 27.37 16.62
C ILE A 50 -8.37 26.73 17.89
N PRO A 51 -7.80 25.51 17.86
CA PRO A 51 -7.38 24.86 19.09
C PRO A 51 -6.18 25.63 19.62
N SER A 52 -6.34 26.38 20.70
CA SER A 52 -5.21 26.64 21.58
C SER A 52 -4.83 25.27 22.14
N LEU A 53 -3.80 24.62 21.60
CA LEU A 53 -3.37 23.28 22.02
C LEU A 53 -2.84 23.35 23.47
N ILE A 54 -3.74 23.34 24.45
CA ILE A 54 -3.43 23.11 25.87
C ILE A 54 -3.42 21.61 26.22
N THR A 55 -3.96 20.77 25.33
CA THR A 55 -3.98 19.30 25.46
C THR A 55 -3.67 18.61 24.13
N SER A 56 -2.78 17.62 24.14
CA SER A 56 -2.43 16.79 22.98
C SER A 56 -3.30 15.52 22.92
N TYR A 57 -4.62 15.67 22.93
CA TYR A 57 -5.58 14.56 22.89
C TYR A 57 -6.67 14.83 21.85
N ALA A 58 -6.98 13.82 21.03
CA ALA A 58 -8.05 13.85 20.05
C ALA A 58 -8.74 12.47 20.00
N HIS A 59 -10.06 12.45 20.06
CA HIS A 59 -10.89 11.24 19.94
C HIS A 59 -12.20 11.59 19.22
N GLY A 60 -12.84 10.60 18.61
CA GLY A 60 -14.12 10.75 17.93
C GLY A 60 -14.82 9.41 17.73
N THR A 61 -16.15 9.44 17.66
CA THR A 61 -16.97 8.27 17.30
C THR A 61 -17.22 8.27 15.80
N SER A 62 -17.19 7.10 15.17
CA SER A 62 -17.54 6.95 13.75
C SER A 62 -18.93 6.33 13.59
N THR A 63 -19.71 6.85 12.64
CA THR A 63 -20.99 6.24 12.21
C THR A 63 -20.76 5.06 11.25
N THR A 64 -19.53 4.87 10.76
CA THR A 64 -19.17 3.74 9.91
C THR A 64 -18.69 2.57 10.77
N SER A 65 -19.42 1.45 10.74
CA SER A 65 -18.97 0.21 11.38
C SER A 65 -17.69 -0.32 10.74
N LEU A 66 -16.83 -0.91 11.56
CA LEU A 66 -15.72 -1.72 11.09
C LEU A 66 -16.24 -3.02 10.44
N LEU A 67 -15.48 -3.54 9.48
CA LEU A 67 -15.72 -4.80 8.81
C LEU A 67 -15.12 -5.95 9.64
N HIS A 68 -15.94 -6.95 9.93
CA HIS A 68 -15.54 -8.14 10.68
C HIS A 68 -15.32 -9.30 9.71
N SER A 69 -14.32 -9.18 8.83
CA SER A 69 -14.07 -10.17 7.78
C SER A 69 -12.60 -10.43 7.58
N THR A 70 -12.27 -11.65 7.15
CA THR A 70 -10.92 -11.97 6.74
C THR A 70 -10.60 -11.34 5.37
N VAL A 71 -9.32 -11.35 5.03
CA VAL A 71 -8.83 -10.94 3.70
C VAL A 71 -9.40 -11.87 2.62
N GLY A 72 -9.46 -13.18 2.90
CA GLY A 72 -10.03 -14.18 2.01
C GLY A 72 -11.51 -13.93 1.72
N ASP A 73 -12.30 -13.64 2.76
CA ASP A 73 -13.72 -13.31 2.61
C ASP A 73 -13.93 -12.00 1.83
N SER A 74 -13.04 -11.03 2.03
CA SER A 74 -13.10 -9.74 1.33
C SER A 74 -12.92 -9.94 -0.17
N LEU A 75 -11.91 -10.72 -0.59
CA LEU A 75 -11.73 -11.09 -1.99
C LEU A 75 -12.93 -11.86 -2.53
N LEU A 76 -13.42 -12.88 -1.80
CA LEU A 76 -14.54 -13.71 -2.24
C LEU A 76 -15.82 -12.89 -2.51
N ARG A 77 -16.20 -12.01 -1.59
CA ARG A 77 -17.36 -11.12 -1.78
C ARG A 77 -17.21 -10.19 -2.99
N THR A 78 -15.99 -9.76 -3.27
CA THR A 78 -15.71 -8.94 -4.45
C THR A 78 -15.78 -9.76 -5.74
N VAL A 79 -15.30 -11.01 -5.72
CA VAL A 79 -15.41 -11.97 -6.83
C VAL A 79 -16.89 -12.25 -7.15
N GLU A 80 -17.73 -12.45 -6.13
CA GLU A 80 -19.17 -12.66 -6.32
C GLU A 80 -19.85 -11.45 -6.99
N ARG A 81 -19.41 -10.24 -6.67
CA ARG A 81 -19.95 -8.99 -7.26
C ARG A 81 -19.42 -8.71 -8.66
N PHE A 82 -18.14 -8.96 -8.91
CA PHE A 82 -17.44 -8.53 -10.13
C PHE A 82 -16.50 -9.62 -10.70
N PRO A 83 -17.01 -10.81 -11.03
CA PRO A 83 -16.15 -11.95 -11.38
C PRO A 83 -15.29 -11.69 -12.63
N ASP A 84 -15.87 -11.02 -13.63
CA ASP A 84 -15.25 -10.75 -14.93
C ASP A 84 -14.49 -9.43 -15.00
N ARG A 85 -14.55 -8.60 -13.94
CA ARG A 85 -13.77 -7.36 -13.89
C ARG A 85 -12.29 -7.71 -13.71
N GLU A 86 -11.43 -7.02 -14.45
CA GLU A 86 -9.98 -7.14 -14.27
C GLU A 86 -9.59 -6.66 -12.86
N ALA A 87 -8.97 -7.54 -12.08
CA ALA A 87 -8.49 -7.23 -10.74
C ALA A 87 -7.09 -6.62 -10.81
N VAL A 88 -6.17 -7.29 -11.52
CA VAL A 88 -4.78 -6.88 -11.65
C VAL A 88 -4.28 -6.95 -13.09
N ALA A 89 -3.39 -6.02 -13.44
CA ALA A 89 -2.58 -6.05 -14.65
C ALA A 89 -1.11 -5.73 -14.33
N PHE A 90 -0.19 -6.64 -14.64
CA PHE A 90 1.26 -6.45 -14.57
C PHE A 90 1.80 -6.30 -15.98
N LEU A 91 2.04 -5.05 -16.40
CA LEU A 91 2.24 -4.74 -17.83
C LEU A 91 3.56 -5.29 -18.36
N GLN A 92 4.63 -5.21 -17.58
CA GLN A 92 5.95 -5.71 -17.97
C GLN A 92 5.95 -7.23 -18.24
N ASP A 93 5.18 -7.99 -17.46
CA ASP A 93 5.11 -9.45 -17.55
C ASP A 93 3.94 -9.93 -18.44
N GLY A 94 3.10 -9.01 -18.91
CA GLY A 94 1.90 -9.33 -19.70
C GLY A 94 0.81 -10.07 -18.93
N VAL A 95 0.86 -10.09 -17.60
CA VAL A 95 -0.10 -10.83 -16.76
C VAL A 95 -1.33 -9.97 -16.50
N ARG A 96 -2.50 -10.49 -16.85
CA ARG A 96 -3.80 -9.89 -16.55
C ARG A 96 -4.73 -10.93 -15.95
N LYS A 97 -5.42 -10.57 -14.87
CA LYS A 97 -6.33 -11.48 -14.18
C LYS A 97 -7.62 -10.78 -13.82
N THR A 98 -8.75 -11.41 -14.14
CA THR A 98 -10.04 -11.05 -13.55
C THR A 98 -10.10 -11.47 -12.08
N PHE A 99 -11.07 -10.96 -11.33
CA PHE A 99 -11.28 -11.40 -9.94
C PHE A 99 -11.51 -12.91 -9.85
N ALA A 100 -12.31 -13.50 -10.74
CA ALA A 100 -12.55 -14.95 -10.75
C ALA A 100 -11.27 -15.75 -11.05
N GLN A 101 -10.44 -15.28 -11.98
CA GLN A 101 -9.15 -15.93 -12.30
C GLN A 101 -8.17 -15.81 -11.13
N LEU A 102 -8.07 -14.63 -10.51
CA LEU A 102 -7.23 -14.42 -9.34
C LEU A 102 -7.66 -15.33 -8.18
N GLN A 103 -8.97 -15.44 -7.91
CA GLN A 103 -9.49 -16.31 -6.85
C GLN A 103 -9.12 -17.79 -7.08
N LYS A 104 -9.22 -18.26 -8.32
CA LYS A 104 -8.83 -19.64 -8.68
C LYS A 104 -7.34 -19.90 -8.42
N ASP A 105 -6.48 -18.98 -8.87
CA ASP A 105 -5.04 -19.11 -8.66
C ASP A 105 -4.71 -19.07 -7.16
N VAL A 106 -5.36 -18.17 -6.42
CA VAL A 106 -5.22 -18.02 -4.96
C VAL A 106 -5.60 -19.29 -4.22
N ASP A 107 -6.71 -19.94 -4.59
CA ASP A 107 -7.12 -21.20 -3.97
C ASP A 107 -6.14 -22.34 -4.26
N GLN A 108 -5.65 -22.44 -5.50
CA GLN A 108 -4.63 -23.43 -5.87
C GLN A 108 -3.32 -23.22 -5.12
N ALA A 109 -2.83 -21.97 -5.05
CA ALA A 109 -1.63 -21.65 -4.31
C ALA A 109 -1.80 -21.92 -2.81
N ALA A 110 -2.94 -21.55 -2.21
CA ALA A 110 -3.21 -21.80 -0.80
C ALA A 110 -3.26 -23.29 -0.46
N ALA A 111 -3.97 -24.09 -1.28
CA ALA A 111 -4.00 -25.54 -1.13
C ALA A 111 -2.62 -26.16 -1.34
N GLY A 112 -1.84 -25.65 -2.30
CA GLY A 112 -0.44 -26.02 -2.52
C GLY A 112 0.44 -25.79 -1.29
N LEU A 113 0.30 -24.65 -0.62
CA LEU A 113 1.04 -24.37 0.62
C LEU A 113 0.69 -25.38 1.73
N LEU A 114 -0.58 -25.76 1.85
CA LEU A 114 -1.00 -26.82 2.79
C LEU A 114 -0.39 -28.18 2.41
N ALA A 115 -0.31 -28.49 1.11
CA ALA A 115 0.33 -29.70 0.59
C ALA A 115 1.83 -29.77 0.91
N LEU A 116 2.49 -28.62 0.95
CA LEU A 116 3.88 -28.47 1.41
C LEU A 116 4.04 -28.62 2.94
N GLY A 117 2.95 -28.82 3.68
CA GLY A 117 2.96 -28.99 5.13
C GLY A 117 3.05 -27.68 5.92
N LEU A 118 2.73 -26.55 5.30
CA LEU A 118 2.49 -25.30 6.03
C LEU A 118 1.14 -25.35 6.72
N GLN A 119 1.07 -24.72 7.90
CA GLN A 119 -0.10 -24.71 8.75
C GLN A 119 -0.47 -23.29 9.16
N LYS A 120 -1.69 -23.12 9.70
CA LYS A 120 -2.13 -21.86 10.31
C LYS A 120 -1.09 -21.39 11.34
N GLY A 121 -0.65 -20.13 11.24
CA GLY A 121 0.37 -19.53 12.11
C GLY A 121 1.83 -19.73 11.65
N ASP A 122 2.07 -20.54 10.61
CA ASP A 122 3.39 -20.57 9.97
C ASP A 122 3.71 -19.25 9.29
N ARG A 123 5.00 -18.90 9.20
CA ARG A 123 5.47 -17.68 8.52
C ARG A 123 6.03 -18.02 7.16
N LEU A 124 5.56 -17.32 6.13
CA LEU A 124 6.09 -17.41 4.76
C LEU A 124 6.63 -16.05 4.35
N GLY A 125 7.93 -15.97 4.06
CA GLY A 125 8.56 -14.77 3.52
C GLY A 125 8.23 -14.58 2.05
N MET A 126 7.78 -13.39 1.66
CA MET A 126 7.70 -12.98 0.25
C MET A 126 8.82 -11.98 -0.03
N TRP A 127 9.84 -12.43 -0.75
CA TRP A 127 11.06 -11.67 -1.03
C TRP A 127 11.21 -11.43 -2.53
N GLY A 128 10.74 -10.28 -2.98
CA GLY A 128 10.74 -9.96 -4.40
C GLY A 128 10.14 -8.60 -4.74
N PRO A 129 10.22 -8.23 -6.02
CA PRO A 129 9.69 -6.96 -6.53
C PRO A 129 8.16 -7.02 -6.68
N ASN A 130 7.57 -6.02 -7.33
CA ASN A 130 6.15 -6.01 -7.66
C ASN A 130 5.87 -7.03 -8.78
N THR A 131 5.47 -8.24 -8.41
CA THR A 131 5.05 -9.29 -9.36
C THR A 131 3.66 -9.80 -9.04
N TYR A 132 3.07 -10.52 -9.99
CA TYR A 132 1.79 -11.18 -9.79
C TYR A 132 1.80 -12.11 -8.58
N GLU A 133 2.89 -12.84 -8.39
CA GLU A 133 3.07 -13.80 -7.31
C GLU A 133 3.03 -13.12 -5.95
N TRP A 134 3.44 -11.85 -5.85
CA TRP A 134 3.33 -11.11 -4.60
C TRP A 134 1.87 -10.92 -4.20
N ILE A 135 1.00 -10.52 -5.14
CA ILE A 135 -0.45 -10.43 -4.92
C ILE A 135 -1.03 -11.83 -4.66
N LEU A 136 -0.66 -12.82 -5.46
CA LEU A 136 -1.10 -14.20 -5.29
C LEU A 136 -0.83 -14.72 -3.87
N PHE A 137 0.41 -14.59 -3.39
CA PHE A 137 0.79 -15.06 -2.06
C PHE A 137 0.21 -14.21 -0.94
N GLN A 138 -0.05 -12.92 -1.15
CA GLN A 138 -0.78 -12.10 -0.18
C GLN A 138 -2.15 -12.68 0.15
N PHE A 139 -2.89 -13.13 -0.86
CA PHE A 139 -4.22 -13.70 -0.68
C PHE A 139 -4.16 -15.20 -0.32
N ALA A 140 -3.26 -15.97 -0.93
CA ALA A 140 -3.13 -17.40 -0.68
C ALA A 140 -2.72 -17.71 0.77
N THR A 141 -1.73 -16.99 1.29
CA THR A 141 -1.30 -17.14 2.69
C THR A 141 -2.42 -16.76 3.66
N ALA A 142 -3.09 -15.63 3.42
CA ALA A 142 -4.21 -15.19 4.23
C ALA A 142 -5.38 -16.21 4.24
N ARG A 143 -5.63 -16.91 3.12
CA ARG A 143 -6.64 -17.99 3.08
C ARG A 143 -6.17 -19.27 3.78
N ALA A 144 -4.89 -19.59 3.73
CA ALA A 144 -4.31 -20.72 4.44
C ALA A 144 -4.02 -20.41 5.94
N GLY A 145 -4.35 -19.22 6.44
CA GLY A 145 -4.01 -18.79 7.80
C GLY A 145 -2.50 -18.69 8.05
N ILE A 146 -1.70 -18.61 6.98
CA ILE A 146 -0.25 -18.46 7.00
C ILE A 146 0.07 -16.96 7.09
N ILE A 147 1.06 -16.60 7.89
CA ILE A 147 1.48 -15.23 8.11
C ILE A 147 2.49 -14.84 7.02
N LEU A 148 2.09 -13.94 6.13
CA LEU A 148 2.97 -13.38 5.10
C LEU A 148 3.98 -12.42 5.72
N VAL A 149 5.27 -12.69 5.56
CA VAL A 149 6.35 -11.77 5.96
C VAL A 149 6.81 -11.00 4.74
N SER A 150 6.59 -9.69 4.72
CA SER A 150 6.97 -8.84 3.60
C SER A 150 8.47 -8.50 3.69
N VAL A 151 9.28 -9.10 2.82
CA VAL A 151 10.74 -8.94 2.82
C VAL A 151 11.16 -7.97 1.73
N ASN A 152 11.99 -6.99 2.07
CA ASN A 152 12.46 -5.98 1.13
C ASN A 152 13.34 -6.63 0.04
N PRO A 153 13.01 -6.46 -1.27
CA PRO A 153 13.77 -7.05 -2.37
C PRO A 153 15.23 -6.60 -2.43
N ALA A 154 15.61 -5.49 -1.79
CA ALA A 154 16.98 -4.97 -1.77
C ALA A 154 17.85 -5.49 -0.61
N TYR A 155 17.27 -6.23 0.34
CA TYR A 155 18.03 -6.77 1.47
C TYR A 155 19.20 -7.62 1.01
N GLN A 156 20.37 -7.41 1.64
CA GLN A 156 21.55 -8.24 1.44
C GLN A 156 21.52 -9.44 2.39
N LEU A 157 22.54 -10.32 2.28
CA LEU A 157 22.65 -11.59 2.99
C LEU A 157 22.34 -11.47 4.49
N LYS A 158 22.92 -10.47 5.16
CA LYS A 158 22.77 -10.29 6.61
C LYS A 158 21.36 -9.86 6.98
N GLU A 159 20.76 -8.95 6.23
CA GLU A 159 19.43 -8.42 6.48
C GLU A 159 18.34 -9.47 6.24
N VAL A 160 18.47 -10.26 5.18
CA VAL A 160 17.51 -11.34 4.90
C VAL A 160 17.66 -12.48 5.91
N GLU A 161 18.88 -12.91 6.25
CA GLU A 161 19.10 -13.91 7.30
C GLU A 161 18.52 -13.46 8.64
N PHE A 162 18.82 -12.22 9.05
CA PHE A 162 18.26 -11.64 10.27
C PHE A 162 16.73 -11.67 10.25
N THR A 163 16.13 -11.21 9.16
CA THR A 163 14.68 -11.13 8.99
C THR A 163 14.04 -12.51 9.12
N LEU A 164 14.49 -13.49 8.34
CA LEU A 164 13.93 -14.84 8.33
C LEU A 164 14.09 -15.52 9.69
N ARG A 165 15.26 -15.39 10.32
CA ARG A 165 15.52 -15.96 11.64
C ARG A 165 14.68 -15.30 12.73
N LYS A 166 14.54 -13.96 12.68
CA LYS A 166 13.85 -13.19 13.73
C LYS A 166 12.39 -13.57 13.88
N VAL A 167 11.72 -13.90 12.78
CA VAL A 167 10.29 -14.27 12.75
C VAL A 167 10.08 -15.77 12.52
N GLY A 168 11.16 -16.55 12.49
CA GLY A 168 11.16 -17.98 12.22
C GLY A 168 10.44 -18.32 10.91
N CYS A 169 10.81 -17.72 9.78
CA CYS A 169 10.18 -18.09 8.50
C CYS A 169 10.35 -19.58 8.20
N LYS A 170 9.24 -20.29 7.99
CA LYS A 170 9.23 -21.72 7.63
C LYS A 170 9.37 -21.93 6.13
N ALA A 171 8.87 -20.99 5.34
CA ALA A 171 9.06 -20.95 3.90
C ALA A 171 9.45 -19.55 3.41
N ILE A 172 10.05 -19.47 2.23
CA ILE A 172 10.28 -18.21 1.52
C ILE A 172 9.98 -18.37 0.04
N VAL A 173 9.30 -17.38 -0.55
CA VAL A 173 9.07 -17.24 -1.98
C VAL A 173 9.97 -16.13 -2.51
N CYS A 174 10.69 -16.40 -3.61
CA CYS A 174 11.50 -15.39 -4.30
C CYS A 174 11.62 -15.68 -5.81
N PRO A 175 11.81 -14.67 -6.67
CA PRO A 175 12.23 -14.92 -8.04
C PRO A 175 13.68 -15.40 -8.07
N THR A 176 14.16 -15.87 -9.24
CA THR A 176 15.59 -16.23 -9.38
C THR A 176 16.50 -15.02 -9.19
N GLU A 177 16.16 -13.89 -9.83
CA GLU A 177 16.93 -12.65 -9.80
C GLU A 177 16.05 -11.41 -10.00
N PHE A 178 16.53 -10.25 -9.56
CA PHE A 178 15.94 -8.95 -9.87
C PHE A 178 16.99 -7.85 -9.73
N ARG A 179 17.15 -7.03 -10.77
CA ARG A 179 18.22 -6.01 -10.85
C ARG A 179 19.59 -6.66 -10.59
N THR A 180 20.26 -6.28 -9.50
CA THR A 180 21.56 -6.81 -9.11
C THR A 180 21.47 -7.98 -8.14
N GLN A 181 20.27 -8.35 -7.67
CA GLN A 181 20.08 -9.37 -6.65
C GLN A 181 19.90 -10.75 -7.28
N LYS A 182 20.65 -11.73 -6.76
CA LYS A 182 20.55 -13.14 -7.13
C LYS A 182 20.01 -13.93 -5.93
N TYR A 183 18.70 -13.91 -5.74
CA TYR A 183 18.04 -14.40 -4.52
C TYR A 183 18.39 -15.84 -4.18
N CYS A 184 18.37 -16.74 -5.18
CA CYS A 184 18.70 -18.15 -4.98
C CYS A 184 20.15 -18.35 -4.55
N ASP A 185 21.10 -17.61 -5.14
CA ASP A 185 22.52 -17.70 -4.76
C ASP A 185 22.76 -17.14 -3.35
N MET A 186 22.06 -16.08 -2.99
CA MET A 186 22.11 -15.53 -1.63
C MET A 186 21.57 -16.52 -0.60
N LEU A 187 20.47 -17.23 -0.90
CA LEU A 187 19.93 -18.27 -0.03
C LEU A 187 20.90 -19.45 0.12
N ARG A 188 21.58 -19.88 -0.96
CA ARG A 188 22.63 -20.91 -0.87
C ARG A 188 23.82 -20.47 -0.02
N GLN A 189 24.20 -19.20 -0.07
CA GLN A 189 25.26 -18.69 0.82
C GLN A 189 24.84 -18.65 2.30
N ILE A 190 23.54 -18.47 2.57
CA ILE A 190 23.01 -18.49 3.94
C ILE A 190 22.83 -19.92 4.43
N CYS A 191 22.29 -20.79 3.58
CA CYS A 191 21.98 -22.20 3.82
C CYS A 191 22.53 -23.06 2.67
N PRO A 192 23.82 -23.44 2.70
CA PRO A 192 24.41 -24.31 1.68
C PRO A 192 23.73 -25.68 1.60
N GLU A 193 23.09 -26.11 2.69
CA GLU A 193 22.38 -27.39 2.79
C GLU A 193 21.22 -27.51 1.79
N ILE A 194 20.75 -26.40 1.19
CA ILE A 194 19.73 -26.42 0.12
C ILE A 194 20.17 -27.32 -1.04
N GLU A 195 21.45 -27.30 -1.42
CA GLU A 195 21.91 -28.03 -2.62
C GLU A 195 21.80 -29.56 -2.48
N THR A 196 21.88 -30.08 -1.26
CA THR A 196 21.83 -31.51 -0.97
C THR A 196 20.50 -31.96 -0.36
N SER A 197 19.63 -31.01 0.01
CA SER A 197 18.34 -31.30 0.61
C SER A 197 17.28 -31.61 -0.45
N THR A 198 16.32 -32.47 -0.12
CA THR A 198 15.09 -32.59 -0.90
C THR A 198 14.21 -31.36 -0.63
N PRO A 199 13.54 -30.78 -1.65
CA PRO A 199 12.61 -29.66 -1.42
C PRO A 199 11.62 -29.96 -0.28
N GLY A 200 11.55 -29.07 0.71
CA GLY A 200 10.68 -29.21 1.88
C GLY A 200 11.34 -29.77 3.14
N ASP A 201 12.55 -30.30 3.06
CA ASP A 201 13.31 -30.84 4.21
C ASP A 201 14.64 -30.11 4.41
N ILE A 202 14.69 -28.80 4.11
CA ILE A 202 15.88 -27.99 4.39
C ILE A 202 16.13 -27.95 5.90
N ARG A 203 17.35 -28.26 6.32
CA ARG A 203 17.79 -28.22 7.73
C ARG A 203 19.06 -27.40 7.86
N SER A 204 18.88 -26.10 8.13
CA SER A 204 19.99 -25.16 8.31
C SER A 204 20.22 -24.84 9.78
N ALA A 205 21.49 -24.82 10.22
CA ALA A 205 21.83 -24.30 11.54
C ALA A 205 21.61 -22.78 11.65
N ARG A 206 21.75 -22.04 10.54
CA ARG A 206 21.59 -20.57 10.49
C ARG A 206 20.13 -20.14 10.46
N LEU A 207 19.30 -20.93 9.77
CA LEU A 207 17.86 -20.74 9.64
C LEU A 207 17.11 -22.00 10.11
N PRO A 208 17.03 -22.24 11.43
CA PRO A 208 16.51 -23.49 11.99
C PRO A 208 15.03 -23.75 11.67
N ASP A 209 14.25 -22.71 11.40
CA ASP A 209 12.83 -22.82 11.07
C ASP A 209 12.58 -23.01 9.56
N LEU A 210 13.52 -22.61 8.69
CA LEU A 210 13.32 -22.65 7.25
C LEU A 210 13.34 -24.11 6.76
N ARG A 211 12.27 -24.51 6.06
CA ARG A 211 12.10 -25.86 5.50
C ARG A 211 11.95 -25.85 3.98
N SER A 212 11.35 -24.80 3.43
CA SER A 212 11.04 -24.71 2.01
C SER A 212 11.48 -23.38 1.38
N VAL A 213 12.02 -23.45 0.17
CA VAL A 213 12.21 -22.30 -0.72
C VAL A 213 11.34 -22.54 -1.95
N ILE A 214 10.53 -21.56 -2.32
CA ILE A 214 9.65 -21.59 -3.48
C ILE A 214 10.19 -20.54 -4.47
N VAL A 215 10.60 -20.99 -5.65
CA VAL A 215 11.17 -20.14 -6.69
C VAL A 215 10.12 -19.82 -7.74
N VAL A 216 10.05 -18.54 -8.10
CA VAL A 216 9.29 -18.06 -9.25
C VAL A 216 10.23 -17.98 -10.45
N GLY A 217 9.86 -18.61 -11.57
CA GLY A 217 10.62 -18.61 -12.80
C GLY A 217 11.31 -19.95 -13.08
N ARG A 218 12.61 -20.06 -12.79
CA ARG A 218 13.39 -21.25 -13.18
C ARG A 218 13.56 -22.23 -12.04
N ARG A 219 13.41 -23.53 -12.33
CA ARG A 219 13.67 -24.62 -11.38
C ARG A 219 15.11 -24.53 -10.85
N GLN A 220 15.27 -24.73 -9.55
CA GLN A 220 16.56 -24.72 -8.85
C GLN A 220 16.70 -25.98 -7.97
N PRO A 221 17.91 -26.57 -7.84
CA PRO A 221 18.14 -27.69 -6.93
C PRO A 221 17.75 -27.36 -5.49
N GLY A 222 17.07 -28.29 -4.82
CA GLY A 222 16.65 -28.16 -3.41
C GLY A 222 15.49 -27.19 -3.16
N MET A 223 14.90 -26.61 -4.21
CA MET A 223 13.83 -25.62 -4.11
C MET A 223 12.60 -26.09 -4.89
N PHE A 224 11.40 -25.72 -4.42
CA PHE A 224 10.17 -25.92 -5.16
C PHE A 224 10.03 -24.89 -6.27
N LEU A 225 9.46 -25.29 -7.40
CA LEU A 225 9.00 -24.37 -8.43
C LEU A 225 7.54 -23.99 -8.13
N LEU A 226 7.15 -22.72 -8.29
CA LEU A 226 5.79 -22.25 -7.98
C LEU A 226 4.70 -23.08 -8.66
N GLU A 227 4.89 -23.41 -9.94
CA GLU A 227 3.94 -24.19 -10.71
C GLU A 227 3.70 -25.58 -10.09
N ASP A 228 4.75 -26.22 -9.55
CA ASP A 228 4.62 -27.51 -8.86
C ASP A 228 3.83 -27.35 -7.56
N VAL A 229 4.04 -26.25 -6.82
CA VAL A 229 3.29 -25.95 -5.59
C VAL A 229 1.82 -25.78 -5.90
N MET A 230 1.47 -25.02 -6.95
CA MET A 230 0.07 -24.85 -7.37
C MET A 230 -0.57 -26.15 -7.82
N GLN A 231 0.19 -27.02 -8.51
CA GLN A 231 -0.28 -28.35 -8.93
C GLN A 231 -0.46 -29.33 -7.76
N ALA A 232 0.31 -29.17 -6.68
CA ALA A 232 0.19 -29.99 -5.47
C ALA A 232 -1.14 -29.76 -4.70
N GLY A 233 -1.87 -28.68 -5.01
CA GLY A 233 -3.18 -28.36 -4.47
C GLY A 233 -4.29 -29.33 -4.92
N SER A 234 -4.21 -30.59 -4.49
CA SER A 234 -5.21 -31.63 -4.78
C SER A 234 -6.58 -31.34 -4.15
N SER A 235 -7.61 -32.10 -4.56
CA SER A 235 -8.97 -31.96 -4.02
C SER A 235 -9.04 -32.11 -2.50
N GLN A 236 -8.17 -32.92 -1.91
CA GLN A 236 -8.05 -33.08 -0.46
C GLN A 236 -7.63 -31.76 0.22
N TYR A 237 -6.59 -31.11 -0.28
CA TYR A 237 -6.09 -29.85 0.30
C TYR A 237 -7.04 -28.68 0.04
N MET A 238 -7.77 -28.72 -1.07
CA MET A 238 -8.88 -27.78 -1.33
C MET A 238 -9.99 -27.91 -0.29
N GLN A 239 -10.39 -29.14 0.06
CA GLN A 239 -11.37 -29.38 1.13
C GLN A 239 -10.84 -28.89 2.48
N GLN A 240 -9.59 -29.20 2.79
CA GLN A 240 -8.93 -28.73 4.01
C GLN A 240 -8.89 -27.20 4.09
N LEU A 241 -8.61 -26.52 2.98
CA LEU A 241 -8.62 -25.06 2.89
C LEU A 241 -10.02 -24.49 3.20
N GLN A 242 -11.08 -25.07 2.64
CA GLN A 242 -12.45 -24.65 2.93
C GLN A 242 -12.81 -24.82 4.41
N ASP A 243 -12.43 -25.94 5.01
CA ASP A 243 -12.68 -26.19 6.43
C ASP A 243 -11.86 -25.26 7.33
N LEU A 244 -10.66 -24.88 6.91
CA LEU A 244 -9.82 -23.91 7.60
C LEU A 244 -10.40 -22.49 7.53
N GLN A 245 -10.92 -22.06 6.38
CA GLN A 245 -11.52 -20.74 6.20
C GLN A 245 -12.64 -20.48 7.23
N ARG A 246 -13.46 -21.49 7.55
CA ARG A 246 -14.51 -21.38 8.58
C ARG A 246 -14.00 -21.20 10.01
N LYS A 247 -12.72 -21.49 10.26
CA LYS A 247 -12.06 -21.43 11.57
C LYS A 247 -11.12 -20.23 11.72
N LEU A 248 -10.89 -19.47 10.65
CA LEU A 248 -10.09 -18.24 10.73
C LEU A 248 -10.92 -17.15 11.39
N SER A 249 -10.26 -16.40 12.28
CA SER A 249 -10.80 -15.20 12.89
C SER A 249 -10.26 -13.97 12.18
N PHE A 250 -11.03 -12.90 12.10
CA PHE A 250 -10.53 -11.62 11.59
C PHE A 250 -9.41 -11.04 12.49
N ASP A 251 -9.29 -11.48 13.75
CA ASP A 251 -8.20 -11.06 14.64
C ASP A 251 -6.93 -11.92 14.51
N ASP A 252 -6.96 -12.99 13.70
CA ASP A 252 -5.75 -13.78 13.44
C ASP A 252 -4.67 -12.94 12.76
N PRO A 253 -3.38 -13.09 13.15
CA PRO A 253 -2.26 -12.44 12.49
C PRO A 253 -2.06 -13.04 11.10
N ILE A 254 -1.80 -12.18 10.11
CA ILE A 254 -1.62 -12.61 8.71
C ILE A 254 -0.50 -11.92 7.97
N ASN A 255 0.01 -10.80 8.49
CA ASN A 255 1.10 -10.11 7.83
C ASN A 255 2.09 -9.55 8.84
N ILE A 256 3.38 -9.68 8.54
CA ILE A 256 4.46 -9.04 9.27
C ILE A 256 5.19 -8.10 8.32
N GLN A 257 5.29 -6.83 8.71
CA GLN A 257 6.05 -5.82 7.97
C GLN A 257 7.20 -5.29 8.80
N PHE A 258 8.40 -5.25 8.21
CA PHE A 258 9.57 -4.70 8.87
C PHE A 258 9.60 -3.18 8.76
N THR A 259 9.83 -2.54 9.90
CA THR A 259 10.00 -1.10 10.00
C THR A 259 11.48 -0.77 10.13
N SER A 260 11.91 0.32 9.49
CA SER A 260 13.30 0.78 9.49
C SER A 260 13.77 1.36 10.84
N GLY A 261 12.94 1.31 11.89
CA GLY A 261 13.27 1.62 13.29
C GLY A 261 14.28 2.75 13.49
N THR A 262 13.84 3.94 13.86
CA THR A 262 14.72 5.12 14.07
C THR A 262 15.79 4.96 15.17
N THR A 263 15.75 3.88 15.96
CA THR A 263 16.55 3.70 17.18
C THR A 263 17.09 2.28 17.41
N GLY A 264 17.06 1.37 16.41
CA GLY A 264 17.60 0.01 16.59
C GLY A 264 17.41 -0.93 15.41
N ALA A 265 17.66 -2.24 15.65
CA ALA A 265 17.46 -3.28 14.64
C ALA A 265 16.00 -3.32 14.13
N PRO A 266 15.75 -3.70 12.85
CA PRO A 266 14.41 -3.71 12.26
C PRO A 266 13.39 -4.49 13.11
N LYS A 267 12.20 -3.91 13.29
CA LYS A 267 11.11 -4.52 14.05
C LYS A 267 10.01 -5.00 13.11
N GLY A 268 9.57 -6.25 13.27
CA GLY A 268 8.42 -6.80 12.57
C GLY A 268 7.12 -6.40 13.25
N ALA A 269 6.34 -5.53 12.61
CA ALA A 269 4.98 -5.19 13.02
C ALA A 269 4.02 -6.29 12.55
N THR A 270 3.33 -6.94 13.48
CA THR A 270 2.34 -7.98 13.17
C THR A 270 0.97 -7.34 12.99
N LEU A 271 0.30 -7.68 11.89
CA LEU A 271 -0.99 -7.13 11.50
C LEU A 271 -2.02 -8.26 11.35
N SER A 272 -3.21 -8.06 11.90
CA SER A 272 -4.35 -8.97 11.74
C SER A 272 -5.12 -8.69 10.46
N HIS A 273 -6.03 -9.60 10.08
CA HIS A 273 -6.97 -9.31 8.98
C HIS A 273 -7.78 -8.04 9.27
N HIS A 274 -8.28 -7.90 10.51
CA HIS A 274 -9.07 -6.76 10.96
C HIS A 274 -8.33 -5.45 10.68
N ASN A 275 -7.05 -5.37 11.05
CA ASN A 275 -6.25 -4.17 10.88
C ASN A 275 -6.16 -3.74 9.42
N ILE A 276 -5.79 -4.67 8.52
CA ILE A 276 -5.51 -4.31 7.13
C ILE A 276 -6.78 -4.16 6.29
N VAL A 277 -7.82 -4.96 6.54
CA VAL A 277 -9.10 -4.87 5.83
C VAL A 277 -9.78 -3.54 6.15
N ASN A 278 -9.80 -3.14 7.42
CA ASN A 278 -10.42 -1.88 7.81
C ASN A 278 -9.61 -0.65 7.41
N ASN A 279 -8.28 -0.77 7.35
CA ASN A 279 -7.44 0.27 6.78
C ASN A 279 -7.78 0.50 5.30
N ALA A 280 -7.80 -0.56 4.50
CA ALA A 280 -8.17 -0.50 3.09
C ALA A 280 -9.61 -0.02 2.87
N TYR A 281 -10.55 -0.50 3.69
CA TYR A 281 -11.94 -0.05 3.66
C TYR A 281 -12.05 1.47 3.88
N SER A 282 -11.40 1.98 4.92
CA SER A 282 -11.43 3.40 5.28
C SER A 282 -10.74 4.27 4.23
N VAL A 283 -9.59 3.83 3.72
CA VAL A 283 -8.87 4.54 2.65
C VAL A 283 -9.74 4.64 1.40
N GLY A 284 -10.30 3.52 0.92
CA GLY A 284 -11.14 3.54 -0.28
C GLY A 284 -12.42 4.36 -0.12
N LYS A 285 -13.06 4.35 1.06
CA LYS A 285 -14.17 5.27 1.35
C LYS A 285 -13.73 6.73 1.32
N ARG A 286 -12.56 7.06 1.86
CA ARG A 286 -12.05 8.44 1.89
C ARG A 286 -11.78 8.97 0.48
N VAL A 287 -11.17 8.16 -0.39
CA VAL A 287 -10.81 8.60 -1.76
C VAL A 287 -11.91 8.40 -2.79
N GLY A 288 -12.97 7.69 -2.43
CA GLY A 288 -14.22 7.64 -3.18
C GLY A 288 -14.46 6.42 -4.03
N TYR A 289 -13.84 5.28 -3.71
CA TYR A 289 -14.04 4.03 -4.47
C TYR A 289 -15.47 3.49 -4.39
N THR A 290 -16.27 3.97 -3.45
CA THR A 290 -17.68 3.59 -3.32
C THR A 290 -18.63 4.40 -4.22
N TRP A 291 -18.22 5.57 -4.73
CA TRP A 291 -19.07 6.41 -5.60
C TRP A 291 -18.44 6.74 -6.95
N ARG A 292 -17.12 6.62 -7.10
CA ARG A 292 -16.44 6.82 -8.38
C ARG A 292 -16.67 5.60 -9.28
N PRO A 293 -17.18 5.79 -10.50
CA PRO A 293 -17.35 4.68 -11.42
C PRO A 293 -15.98 4.14 -11.86
N HIS A 294 -15.86 2.81 -11.93
CA HIS A 294 -14.78 2.12 -12.63
C HIS A 294 -13.34 2.57 -12.28
N THR A 295 -13.02 2.63 -10.99
CA THR A 295 -11.68 3.04 -10.54
C THR A 295 -10.60 2.06 -11.00
N ARG A 296 -9.57 2.59 -11.67
CA ARG A 296 -8.37 1.88 -12.10
C ARG A 296 -7.12 2.59 -11.62
N ILE A 297 -6.34 1.92 -10.80
CA ILE A 297 -5.21 2.50 -10.05
C ILE A 297 -3.90 2.14 -10.73
N CYS A 298 -3.12 3.13 -11.16
CA CYS A 298 -1.69 2.97 -11.44
C CYS A 298 -0.93 2.90 -10.11
N LEU A 299 -0.35 1.73 -9.80
CA LEU A 299 0.27 1.40 -8.51
C LEU A 299 1.77 1.07 -8.67
N PRO A 300 2.65 2.08 -8.78
CA PRO A 300 4.10 1.90 -8.88
C PRO A 300 4.80 1.70 -7.52
N VAL A 301 4.07 1.86 -6.41
CA VAL A 301 4.64 1.75 -5.06
C VAL A 301 4.92 0.28 -4.70
N PRO A 302 5.95 0.00 -3.86
CA PRO A 302 6.35 -1.38 -3.61
C PRO A 302 5.33 -2.17 -2.79
N LEU A 303 5.06 -3.41 -3.22
CA LEU A 303 4.13 -4.32 -2.55
C LEU A 303 4.65 -4.80 -1.20
N TYR A 304 5.97 -4.92 -1.01
CA TYR A 304 6.56 -5.28 0.29
C TYR A 304 6.33 -4.22 1.39
N HIS A 305 5.82 -3.04 1.04
CA HIS A 305 5.41 -1.99 1.98
C HIS A 305 3.88 -1.89 2.06
N CYS A 306 3.37 -1.46 3.22
CA CYS A 306 1.93 -1.28 3.47
C CYS A 306 1.20 -0.46 2.40
N PHE A 307 1.85 0.53 1.78
CA PHE A 307 1.17 1.36 0.79
C PHE A 307 0.80 0.57 -0.47
N GLY A 308 1.70 -0.29 -0.98
CA GLY A 308 1.39 -1.17 -2.11
C GLY A 308 0.50 -2.34 -1.68
N SER A 309 0.89 -3.07 -0.64
CA SER A 309 0.17 -4.27 -0.18
C SER A 309 -1.24 -3.96 0.32
N VAL A 310 -1.40 -3.02 1.25
CA VAL A 310 -2.70 -2.70 1.87
C VAL A 310 -3.44 -1.65 1.04
N GLY A 311 -2.78 -0.52 0.76
CA GLY A 311 -3.38 0.59 0.02
C GLY A 311 -3.76 0.24 -1.42
N GLY A 312 -3.03 -0.69 -2.05
CA GLY A 312 -3.34 -1.22 -3.38
C GLY A 312 -4.05 -2.57 -3.32
N GLY A 313 -3.31 -3.62 -2.98
CA GLY A 313 -3.79 -5.01 -3.05
C GLY A 313 -5.03 -5.29 -2.20
N ILE A 314 -5.04 -4.89 -0.93
CA ILE A 314 -6.23 -5.10 -0.08
C ILE A 314 -7.37 -4.17 -0.47
N CYS A 315 -7.11 -2.91 -0.87
CA CYS A 315 -8.14 -2.03 -1.42
C CYS A 315 -8.84 -2.61 -2.64
N MET A 316 -8.10 -3.26 -3.55
CA MET A 316 -8.63 -4.00 -4.69
C MET A 316 -9.62 -5.07 -4.25
N ALA A 317 -9.24 -5.91 -3.28
CA ALA A 317 -10.10 -6.97 -2.78
C ALA A 317 -11.30 -6.46 -1.97
N VAL A 318 -11.21 -5.31 -1.31
CA VAL A 318 -12.32 -4.76 -0.50
C VAL A 318 -13.32 -3.96 -1.35
N HIS A 319 -12.84 -3.18 -2.32
CA HIS A 319 -13.68 -2.25 -3.08
C HIS A 319 -13.99 -2.73 -4.51
N GLY A 320 -13.26 -3.73 -5.02
CA GLY A 320 -13.42 -4.22 -6.40
C GLY A 320 -12.88 -3.26 -7.45
N VAL A 321 -11.86 -2.46 -7.10
CA VAL A 321 -11.14 -1.59 -8.03
C VAL A 321 -10.10 -2.39 -8.80
N SER A 322 -9.69 -1.93 -9.98
CA SER A 322 -8.61 -2.56 -10.76
C SER A 322 -7.26 -1.93 -10.41
N VAL A 323 -6.21 -2.74 -10.36
CA VAL A 323 -4.84 -2.29 -10.05
C VAL A 323 -3.89 -2.63 -11.18
N VAL A 324 -3.16 -1.62 -11.66
CA VAL A 324 -2.19 -1.71 -12.74
C VAL A 324 -0.80 -1.50 -12.17
N PHE A 325 0.09 -2.46 -12.39
CA PHE A 325 1.51 -2.39 -12.07
C PHE A 325 2.29 -2.11 -13.35
N PRO A 326 2.89 -0.91 -13.49
CA PRO A 326 3.63 -0.55 -14.71
C PRO A 326 4.88 -1.41 -14.91
N SER A 327 5.59 -1.72 -13.83
CA SER A 327 6.87 -2.42 -13.84
C SER A 327 7.17 -3.06 -12.48
N ALA A 328 8.10 -4.01 -12.47
CA ALA A 328 8.47 -4.76 -11.24
C ALA A 328 9.13 -3.85 -10.16
N GLY A 329 9.86 -2.82 -10.58
CA GLY A 329 10.30 -1.73 -9.72
C GLY A 329 9.92 -0.38 -10.30
N TYR A 330 10.04 0.69 -9.52
CA TYR A 330 9.69 2.04 -9.99
C TYR A 330 10.44 2.45 -11.26
N ASP A 331 9.69 2.92 -12.26
CA ASP A 331 10.16 3.57 -13.49
C ASP A 331 9.15 4.67 -13.88
N GLY A 332 9.59 5.93 -13.90
CA GLY A 332 8.71 7.06 -14.18
C GLY A 332 8.11 7.06 -15.60
N LYS A 333 8.85 6.57 -16.60
CA LYS A 333 8.36 6.49 -17.98
C LYS A 333 7.33 5.38 -18.12
N ALA A 334 7.60 4.22 -17.54
CA ALA A 334 6.65 3.11 -17.53
C ALA A 334 5.34 3.52 -16.85
N ASN A 335 5.41 4.28 -15.75
CA ASN A 335 4.23 4.78 -15.05
C ASN A 335 3.38 5.70 -15.93
N LEU A 336 4.00 6.67 -16.61
CA LEU A 336 3.30 7.58 -17.52
C LEU A 336 2.65 6.83 -18.68
N ALA A 337 3.40 5.91 -19.31
CA ALA A 337 2.89 5.07 -20.38
C ALA A 337 1.72 4.19 -19.93
N ALA A 338 1.81 3.58 -18.74
CA ALA A 338 0.75 2.76 -18.16
C ALA A 338 -0.52 3.57 -17.86
N MET A 339 -0.37 4.81 -17.37
CA MET A 339 -1.51 5.68 -17.09
C MET A 339 -2.30 6.00 -18.36
N GLU A 340 -1.60 6.30 -19.46
CA GLU A 340 -2.21 6.54 -20.77
C GLU A 340 -2.81 5.26 -21.36
N SER A 341 -2.01 4.19 -21.52
CA SER A 341 -2.41 2.98 -22.23
C SER A 341 -3.56 2.25 -21.54
N GLU A 342 -3.55 2.21 -20.22
CA GLU A 342 -4.57 1.55 -19.42
C GLU A 342 -5.71 2.49 -19.01
N ARG A 343 -5.66 3.78 -19.40
CA ARG A 343 -6.61 4.82 -19.01
C ARG A 343 -6.87 4.82 -17.50
N CYS A 344 -5.78 4.82 -16.71
CA CYS A 344 -5.89 4.79 -15.27
C CYS A 344 -6.64 6.04 -14.78
N THR A 345 -7.50 5.87 -13.78
CA THR A 345 -8.26 6.97 -13.18
C THR A 345 -7.65 7.46 -11.87
N PHE A 346 -6.76 6.64 -11.28
CA PHE A 346 -6.07 6.92 -10.04
C PHE A 346 -4.57 6.69 -10.15
N ILE A 347 -3.79 7.55 -9.50
CA ILE A 347 -2.33 7.38 -9.38
C ILE A 347 -1.90 7.31 -7.92
N TYR A 348 -1.08 6.32 -7.59
CA TYR A 348 -0.47 6.19 -6.27
C TYR A 348 1.02 6.46 -6.36
N GLY A 349 1.59 7.20 -5.42
CA GLY A 349 3.01 7.48 -5.46
C GLY A 349 3.54 8.13 -4.20
N THR A 350 4.86 8.10 -4.03
CA THR A 350 5.52 8.94 -3.03
C THR A 350 5.84 10.32 -3.61
N PRO A 351 6.08 11.35 -2.78
CA PRO A 351 6.50 12.66 -3.26
C PRO A 351 7.66 12.60 -4.26
N THR A 352 8.67 11.74 -4.02
CA THR A 352 9.80 11.57 -4.93
C THR A 352 9.41 10.97 -6.28
N MET A 353 8.43 10.07 -6.32
CA MET A 353 7.91 9.51 -7.56
C MET A 353 7.16 10.56 -8.39
N TYR A 354 6.32 11.38 -7.75
CA TYR A 354 5.65 12.49 -8.46
C TYR A 354 6.64 13.51 -8.99
N VAL A 355 7.70 13.84 -8.23
CA VAL A 355 8.78 14.70 -8.72
C VAL A 355 9.41 14.11 -9.97
N ASP A 356 9.81 12.84 -9.94
CA ASP A 356 10.41 12.19 -11.10
C ASP A 356 9.48 12.19 -12.32
N MET A 357 8.19 11.85 -12.17
CA MET A 357 7.21 11.91 -13.26
C MET A 357 7.03 13.33 -13.83
N LEU A 358 7.00 14.35 -12.97
CA LEU A 358 6.90 15.76 -13.39
C LEU A 358 8.10 16.23 -14.21
N PHE A 359 9.28 15.66 -13.96
CA PHE A 359 10.53 16.01 -14.65
C PHE A 359 10.87 15.07 -15.81
N GLN A 360 9.98 14.13 -16.18
CA GLN A 360 10.18 13.32 -17.38
C GLN A 360 10.14 14.24 -18.62
N PRO A 361 11.12 14.14 -19.53
CA PRO A 361 11.23 15.04 -20.69
C PRO A 361 10.05 14.90 -21.66
N ASP A 362 9.41 13.72 -21.67
CA ASP A 362 8.32 13.37 -22.55
C ASP A 362 6.94 13.53 -21.91
N LEU A 363 6.83 14.13 -20.72
CA LEU A 363 5.56 14.22 -19.97
C LEU A 363 4.40 14.78 -20.82
N ALA A 364 4.67 15.83 -21.60
CA ALA A 364 3.66 16.49 -22.44
C ALA A 364 3.13 15.62 -23.59
N LYS A 365 3.75 14.46 -23.88
CA LYS A 365 3.31 13.53 -24.92
C LYS A 365 2.22 12.56 -24.44
N TYR A 366 2.10 12.36 -23.13
CA TYR A 366 1.16 11.39 -22.56
C TYR A 366 -0.21 12.03 -22.31
N ASP A 367 -1.28 11.35 -22.73
CA ASP A 367 -2.65 11.70 -22.37
C ASP A 367 -3.00 11.21 -20.95
N LEU A 368 -2.96 12.13 -19.99
CA LEU A 368 -3.33 11.89 -18.60
C LEU A 368 -4.75 12.35 -18.25
N SER A 369 -5.59 12.68 -19.26
CA SER A 369 -6.95 13.21 -19.05
C SER A 369 -7.90 12.28 -18.31
N SER A 370 -7.60 10.98 -18.28
CA SER A 370 -8.35 9.96 -17.56
C SER A 370 -8.14 10.01 -16.04
N ILE A 371 -7.03 10.60 -15.57
CA ILE A 371 -6.68 10.64 -14.15
C ILE A 371 -7.56 11.65 -13.42
N GLU A 372 -8.41 11.13 -12.53
CA GLU A 372 -9.29 11.97 -11.72
C GLU A 372 -8.67 12.36 -10.40
N ALA A 373 -7.94 11.43 -9.78
CA ALA A 373 -7.38 11.67 -8.47
C ALA A 373 -6.11 10.85 -8.20
N GLY A 374 -5.44 11.12 -7.09
CA GLY A 374 -4.28 10.34 -6.68
C GLY A 374 -4.03 10.39 -5.18
N ILE A 375 -3.18 9.45 -4.72
CA ILE A 375 -2.66 9.43 -3.37
C ILE A 375 -1.17 9.75 -3.41
N MET A 376 -0.76 10.69 -2.58
CA MET A 376 0.65 10.99 -2.32
C MET A 376 0.97 10.63 -0.87
N ALA A 377 1.85 9.66 -0.65
CA ALA A 377 2.13 9.14 0.69
C ALA A 377 3.57 8.66 0.89
N GLY A 378 3.91 8.27 2.13
CA GLY A 378 5.21 7.64 2.46
C GLY A 378 6.32 8.62 2.88
N SER A 379 6.14 9.92 2.68
CA SER A 379 6.98 10.98 3.25
C SER A 379 6.20 12.30 3.33
N PRO A 380 6.71 13.34 4.02
CA PRO A 380 6.07 14.65 4.06
C PRO A 380 5.76 15.17 2.65
N CYS A 381 4.51 15.56 2.41
CA CYS A 381 4.02 16.00 1.11
C CYS A 381 4.04 17.54 1.03
N PRO A 382 4.97 18.17 0.30
CA PRO A 382 5.00 19.63 0.18
C PRO A 382 3.78 20.12 -0.60
N GLN A 383 3.06 21.12 -0.07
CA GLN A 383 1.88 21.67 -0.74
C GLN A 383 2.19 22.17 -2.16
N GLU A 384 3.38 22.76 -2.37
CA GLU A 384 3.83 23.23 -3.67
C GLU A 384 4.02 22.09 -4.68
N LEU A 385 4.43 20.90 -4.22
CA LEU A 385 4.48 19.72 -5.08
C LEU A 385 3.08 19.29 -5.49
N VAL A 386 2.13 19.24 -4.54
CA VAL A 386 0.73 18.87 -4.80
C VAL A 386 0.11 19.82 -5.83
N LYS A 387 0.29 21.14 -5.67
CA LYS A 387 -0.20 22.14 -6.63
C LYS A 387 0.40 21.94 -8.02
N LYS A 388 1.70 21.68 -8.12
CA LYS A 388 2.38 21.41 -9.39
C LYS A 388 1.87 20.14 -10.08
N VAL A 389 1.64 19.06 -9.33
CA VAL A 389 1.05 17.83 -9.87
C VAL A 389 -0.33 18.11 -10.46
N ILE A 390 -1.20 18.79 -9.70
CA ILE A 390 -2.55 19.16 -10.16
C ILE A 390 -2.49 20.02 -11.43
N SER A 391 -1.63 21.03 -11.47
CA SER A 391 -1.56 21.96 -12.60
C SER A 391 -0.89 21.38 -13.85
N VAL A 392 0.19 20.61 -13.68
CA VAL A 392 1.01 20.13 -14.81
C VAL A 392 0.50 18.79 -15.36
N MET A 393 0.11 17.86 -14.48
CA MET A 393 -0.42 16.56 -14.89
C MET A 393 -1.94 16.58 -15.08
N ASN A 394 -2.59 17.74 -14.89
CA ASN A 394 -4.02 17.96 -15.04
C ASN A 394 -4.89 16.99 -14.20
N VAL A 395 -4.41 16.61 -13.02
CA VAL A 395 -5.13 15.74 -12.08
C VAL A 395 -6.09 16.57 -11.25
N LYS A 396 -7.36 16.16 -11.14
CA LYS A 396 -8.39 16.97 -10.44
C LYS A 396 -8.14 17.06 -8.93
N GLU A 397 -7.61 16.00 -8.31
CA GLU A 397 -7.42 15.94 -6.86
C GLU A 397 -6.23 15.06 -6.47
N ILE A 398 -5.38 15.54 -5.57
CA ILE A 398 -4.37 14.69 -4.91
C ILE A 398 -4.66 14.70 -3.42
N THR A 399 -4.86 13.51 -2.86
CA THR A 399 -5.02 13.31 -1.42
C THR A 399 -3.64 13.06 -0.81
N PRO A 400 -3.04 14.05 -0.12
CA PRO A 400 -1.85 13.80 0.67
C PRO A 400 -2.22 12.92 1.86
N VAL A 401 -1.55 11.78 1.98
CA VAL A 401 -1.71 10.85 3.10
C VAL A 401 -0.40 10.80 3.86
N THR A 402 -0.38 11.52 4.98
CA THR A 402 0.68 11.37 5.97
C THR A 402 0.31 10.22 6.89
N TRP A 403 0.99 9.09 6.75
CA TRP A 403 0.94 8.02 7.73
C TRP A 403 1.71 8.47 8.98
N THR A 404 1.10 9.30 9.82
CA THR A 404 1.69 9.72 11.10
C THR A 404 1.41 8.66 12.14
N GLY A 405 2.04 7.49 12.03
CA GLY A 405 1.86 6.37 12.95
C GLY A 405 2.98 5.34 12.78
N SER A 406 3.32 4.66 13.86
CA SER A 406 4.21 3.49 13.78
C SER A 406 3.53 2.39 12.96
N SER A 407 4.25 1.57 12.19
CA SER A 407 3.60 0.48 11.42
C SER A 407 2.84 -0.53 12.29
N SER A 408 3.03 -0.46 13.62
CA SER A 408 2.25 -1.17 14.64
C SER A 408 0.81 -0.66 14.86
N ALA A 409 0.43 0.51 14.34
CA ALA A 409 -0.89 1.10 14.58
C ALA A 409 -1.93 0.81 13.48
N SER A 410 -1.56 0.08 12.42
CA SER A 410 -2.26 0.13 11.11
C SER A 410 -2.18 1.55 10.52
N PRO A 411 -1.79 1.72 9.25
CA PRO A 411 -1.01 2.90 8.90
C PRO A 411 -1.75 4.26 8.96
N VAL A 412 -3.10 4.33 9.00
CA VAL A 412 -3.83 5.62 9.09
C VAL A 412 -4.07 6.02 10.54
N GLU A 413 -3.30 7.00 11.04
CA GLU A 413 -3.59 7.68 12.32
C GLU A 413 -4.14 9.12 12.14
N ARG A 414 -3.83 9.82 11.05
CA ARG A 414 -4.32 11.21 10.84
C ARG A 414 -4.30 11.65 9.36
N HIS A 415 -5.40 12.21 8.88
CA HIS A 415 -5.44 13.00 7.64
C HIS A 415 -5.53 14.48 7.98
N LYS A 416 -4.56 15.30 7.56
CA LYS A 416 -4.76 16.75 7.45
C LYS A 416 -5.18 17.05 6.02
N MET A 417 -6.45 17.43 5.84
CA MET A 417 -6.89 18.12 4.64
C MET A 417 -6.75 19.61 4.94
N ASP A 418 -5.71 20.26 4.42
CA ASP A 418 -5.63 21.72 4.49
C ASP A 418 -6.75 22.30 3.62
N SER A 419 -7.75 22.90 4.27
CA SER A 419 -8.92 23.48 3.64
C SER A 419 -8.58 24.79 2.93
N GLN A 420 -7.93 24.72 1.77
CA GLN A 420 -7.84 25.84 0.83
C GLN A 420 -7.99 25.37 -0.62
N MET A 421 -9.08 24.68 -0.94
CA MET A 421 -9.64 24.63 -2.30
C MET A 421 -11.17 24.57 -2.21
N LYS A 422 -11.80 25.74 -2.05
CA LYS A 422 -13.25 25.89 -2.22
C LYS A 422 -13.55 25.89 -3.71
N HIS A 423 -14.08 24.78 -4.24
CA HIS A 423 -15.14 24.72 -5.25
C HIS A 423 -15.59 23.26 -5.42
N ARG A 424 -16.64 22.87 -4.70
CA ARG A 424 -17.51 21.73 -5.06
C ARG A 424 -18.97 22.17 -4.88
N PRO A 425 -19.88 21.76 -5.80
CA PRO A 425 -21.30 21.74 -5.53
C PRO A 425 -21.62 20.59 -4.56
N HIS A 426 -22.38 20.95 -3.52
CA HIS A 426 -23.22 20.19 -2.60
C HIS A 426 -22.92 18.71 -2.24
N ASP A 427 -22.97 18.51 -0.92
CA ASP A 427 -23.12 17.29 -0.12
C ASP A 427 -21.96 16.30 -0.13
N LEU A 428 -21.17 16.35 0.96
CA LEU A 428 -20.68 15.19 1.73
C LEU A 428 -19.78 15.70 2.88
N ASP A 429 -20.31 15.59 4.10
CA ASP A 429 -19.71 16.07 5.35
C ASP A 429 -18.44 15.30 5.76
N SER A 430 -17.52 16.02 6.41
CA SER A 430 -16.22 15.55 6.88
C SER A 430 -16.34 14.46 7.95
N VAL A 431 -15.84 13.26 7.63
CA VAL A 431 -15.70 12.15 8.57
C VAL A 431 -14.35 12.28 9.30
N TYR A 432 -14.42 12.43 10.63
CA TYR A 432 -13.26 12.45 11.54
C TYR A 432 -12.70 11.05 11.79
#